data_AF-A0A1C5MCJ0-F1
#
_entry.id   AF-A0A1C5MCJ0-F1
#
_cell.length_a   1.000
_cell.length_b   1.000
_cell.length_c   1.000
_cell.angle_alpha   90.00
_cell.angle_beta   90.00
_cell.angle_gamma   90.00
#
_symmetry.space_group_name_H-M   'P 1'
#
loop_
_entity.id
_entity.type
_entity.pdbx_description
1 polymer ?
#
loop_
_entity_poly.entity_id
_entity_poly.type
_entity_poly.pdbx_seq_one_letter_code
_entity_poly.pdbx_strand_id
1 'polypeptide(L)'
;MAKRLTSIFTNDMDHCIYTGSPYVERHHVFGGSNRKKSEKYGFVVPLRYDLHPNGARFNPTLENKQIDVALKRHCQKWYEEKIGNRDDFRREFGKSWL
;
A
#
# COMPACT_ATOMS: atom_id res chain seq x y z
N MET A 1 7.49 18.13 14.75
CA MET A 1 6.21 17.78 14.07
C MET A 1 6.22 16.30 13.74
N ALA A 2 5.16 15.56 14.02
CA ALA A 2 5.08 14.15 13.66
C ALA A 2 5.12 14.00 12.12
N LYS A 3 5.87 13.01 11.61
CA LYS A 3 5.98 12.76 10.17
C LYS A 3 4.62 12.33 9.64
N ARG A 4 3.98 13.15 8.80
CA ARG A 4 2.69 12.83 8.19
C ARG A 4 2.89 11.79 7.09
N LEU A 5 2.18 10.66 7.17
CA LEU A 5 2.15 9.66 6.11
C LEU A 5 1.30 10.20 4.94
N THR A 6 1.74 9.93 3.72
CA THR A 6 1.02 10.28 2.48
C THR A 6 0.57 9.02 1.75
N SER A 7 -0.42 9.17 0.87
CA SER A 7 -0.94 8.07 0.05
C SER A 7 -1.11 8.53 -1.39
N ILE A 8 -0.71 7.69 -2.35
CA ILE A 8 -1.05 7.88 -3.77
C ILE A 8 -2.49 7.45 -4.08
N PHE A 9 -3.15 6.75 -3.16
CA PHE A 9 -4.49 6.18 -3.37
C PHE A 9 -5.60 7.13 -2.93
N THR A 10 -5.33 7.98 -1.95
CA THR A 10 -6.33 8.83 -1.31
C THR A 10 -5.69 10.02 -0.61
N ASN A 11 -6.39 11.15 -0.56
CA ASN A 11 -6.05 12.27 0.33
C ASN A 11 -6.70 12.12 1.72
N ASP A 12 -7.74 11.30 1.81
CA ASP A 12 -8.41 10.95 3.04
C ASP A 12 -7.71 9.74 3.67
N MET A 13 -6.87 10.04 4.65
CA MET A 13 -6.15 9.04 5.41
C MET A 13 -7.02 8.50 6.56
N ASP A 14 -8.16 9.06 6.89
CA ASP A 14 -8.89 8.66 8.10
C ASP A 14 -10.03 7.68 7.81
N HIS A 15 -10.31 7.41 6.53
CA HIS A 15 -11.30 6.42 6.10
C HIS A 15 -10.71 5.33 5.20
N CYS A 16 -11.24 4.11 5.35
CA CYS A 16 -10.80 2.97 4.55
C CYS A 16 -11.14 3.20 3.08
N ILE A 17 -10.16 3.03 2.18
CA ILE A 17 -10.38 3.29 0.74
C ILE A 17 -11.45 2.42 0.08
N TYR A 18 -11.79 1.27 0.68
CA TYR A 18 -12.77 0.33 0.14
C TYR A 18 -14.15 0.44 0.79
N THR A 19 -14.22 0.85 2.05
CA THR A 19 -15.49 0.80 2.83
C THR A 19 -15.94 2.14 3.36
N GLY A 20 -15.09 3.18 3.32
CA GLY A 20 -15.36 4.46 3.98
C GLY A 20 -15.36 4.39 5.51
N SER A 21 -15.05 3.24 6.12
CA SER A 21 -15.01 3.08 7.57
C SER A 21 -13.94 3.99 8.20
N PRO A 22 -14.23 4.72 9.30
CA PRO A 22 -13.25 5.53 10.02
C PRO A 22 -12.27 4.69 10.86
N TYR A 23 -12.56 3.41 11.06
CA TYR A 23 -11.69 2.49 11.80
C TYR A 23 -10.63 1.90 10.86
N VAL A 24 -9.46 2.55 10.79
CA VAL A 24 -8.40 2.20 9.84
C VAL A 24 -7.06 1.92 10.48
N GLU A 25 -6.31 1.02 9.84
CA GLU A 25 -4.90 0.77 10.06
C GLU A 25 -4.09 1.30 8.88
N ARG A 26 -2.84 1.73 9.14
CA ARG A 26 -1.91 2.21 8.11
C ARG A 26 -1.22 1.01 7.45
N HIS A 27 -1.70 0.60 6.28
CA HIS A 27 -1.06 -0.46 5.53
C HIS A 27 0.08 0.11 4.67
N HIS A 28 1.33 -0.21 5.01
CA HIS A 28 2.47 0.00 4.12
C HIS A 28 2.46 -1.10 3.06
N VAL A 29 2.16 -0.75 1.81
CA VAL A 29 1.99 -1.71 0.69
C VAL A 29 3.23 -2.60 0.53
N PHE A 30 4.42 -2.03 0.73
CA PHE A 30 5.65 -2.79 0.90
C PHE A 30 6.12 -2.69 2.37
N GLY A 31 5.91 -3.77 3.12
CA GLY A 31 6.26 -3.90 4.54
C GLY A 31 7.73 -4.26 4.81
N GLY A 32 8.02 -4.70 6.04
CA GLY A 32 9.37 -5.12 6.46
C GLY A 32 10.44 -4.04 6.26
N SER A 33 11.57 -4.42 5.65
CA SER A 33 12.67 -3.51 5.31
C SER A 33 12.26 -2.39 4.33
N ASN A 34 11.15 -2.56 3.60
CA ASN A 34 10.64 -1.59 2.64
C ASN A 34 9.63 -0.59 3.23
N ARG A 35 9.33 -0.64 4.54
CA ARG A 35 8.39 0.31 5.18
C ARG A 35 8.77 1.77 4.92
N LYS A 36 10.04 2.12 5.12
CA LYS A 36 10.53 3.50 4.89
C LYS A 36 10.40 3.93 3.42
N LYS A 37 10.55 3.00 2.47
CA LYS A 37 10.33 3.27 1.04
C LYS A 37 8.85 3.50 0.77
N SER A 38 7.97 2.69 1.34
CA SER A 38 6.52 2.92 1.25
C SER A 38 6.14 4.31 1.74
N GLU A 39 6.71 4.81 2.85
CA GLU A 39 6.48 6.19 3.29
C GLU A 39 7.04 7.23 2.34
N LYS A 40 8.26 7.00 1.80
CA LYS A 40 8.93 7.92 0.87
C LYS A 40 8.09 8.17 -0.39
N TYR A 41 7.51 7.12 -0.96
CA TYR A 41 6.75 7.21 -2.22
C TYR A 41 5.24 7.37 -2.01
N GLY A 42 4.75 7.45 -0.78
CA GLY A 42 3.31 7.49 -0.51
C GLY A 42 2.59 6.17 -0.79
N PHE A 43 3.28 5.04 -0.71
CA PHE A 43 2.70 3.69 -0.85
C PHE A 43 2.14 3.20 0.49
N VAL A 44 1.34 4.05 1.13
CA VAL A 44 0.62 3.75 2.37
C VAL A 44 -0.86 3.91 2.07
N VAL A 45 -1.70 3.02 2.58
CA VAL A 45 -3.15 3.06 2.33
C VAL A 45 -3.93 2.80 3.64
N PRO A 46 -4.98 3.59 3.93
CA PRO A 46 -5.84 3.32 5.07
C PRO A 46 -6.79 2.17 4.75
N LEU A 47 -6.73 1.09 5.54
CA LEU A 47 -7.57 -0.09 5.39
C LEU A 47 -8.24 -0.44 6.72
N ARG A 48 -9.49 -0.90 6.67
CA ARG A 48 -10.13 -1.51 7.83
C ARG A 48 -9.35 -2.77 8.24
N TYR A 49 -9.33 -3.08 9.52
CA TYR A 49 -8.54 -4.18 10.11
C TYR A 49 -8.75 -5.56 9.43
N ASP A 50 -9.93 -5.82 8.89
CA ASP A 50 -10.30 -7.07 8.20
C ASP A 50 -9.94 -7.10 6.71
N LEU A 51 -9.59 -5.94 6.15
CA LEU A 51 -9.09 -5.78 4.79
C LEU A 51 -7.57 -5.54 4.75
N HIS A 52 -6.93 -5.34 5.90
CA HIS A 52 -5.49 -5.07 6.00
C HIS A 52 -4.68 -6.37 5.78
N PRO A 53 -3.99 -6.53 4.63
CA PRO A 53 -3.23 -7.75 4.38
C PRO A 53 -2.11 -7.94 5.40
N ASN A 54 -1.97 -9.17 5.90
CA ASN A 54 -1.05 -9.55 6.98
C ASN A 54 -1.38 -8.93 8.35
N GLY A 55 -2.53 -8.26 8.50
CA GLY A 55 -3.04 -7.83 9.80
C GLY A 55 -3.59 -9.01 10.60
N ALA A 56 -3.54 -8.92 11.94
CA ALA A 56 -4.00 -10.00 12.83
C ALA A 56 -5.49 -10.32 12.70
N ARG A 57 -6.29 -9.38 12.18
CA ARG A 57 -7.74 -9.50 12.01
C ARG A 57 -8.17 -9.62 10.55
N PHE A 58 -7.22 -9.81 9.62
CA PHE A 58 -7.49 -9.94 8.20
C PHE A 58 -8.49 -11.08 7.93
N ASN A 59 -9.54 -10.81 7.14
CA ASN A 59 -10.53 -11.80 6.74
C ASN A 59 -10.15 -12.39 5.36
N PRO A 60 -9.61 -13.62 5.29
CA PRO A 60 -8.96 -14.14 4.09
C PRO A 60 -9.94 -14.76 3.08
N THR A 61 -10.96 -14.00 2.67
CA THR A 61 -11.85 -14.39 1.56
C THR A 61 -11.07 -14.46 0.24
N LEU A 62 -11.63 -15.12 -0.78
CA LEU A 62 -11.01 -15.20 -2.10
C LEU A 62 -10.73 -13.80 -2.69
N GLU A 63 -11.65 -12.86 -2.46
CA GLU A 63 -11.53 -11.47 -2.89
C GLU A 63 -10.46 -10.72 -2.09
N ASN A 64 -10.50 -10.79 -0.75
CA ASN A 64 -9.58 -10.02 0.10
C ASN A 64 -8.12 -10.45 -0.10
N LYS A 65 -7.86 -11.73 -0.40
CA LYS A 65 -6.51 -12.22 -0.72
C LYS A 65 -5.89 -11.52 -1.93
N GLN A 66 -6.68 -10.88 -2.79
CA GLN A 66 -6.20 -10.15 -3.96
C GLN A 66 -5.78 -8.71 -3.65
N ILE A 67 -6.16 -8.15 -2.49
CA ILE A 67 -5.90 -6.76 -2.11
C ILE A 67 -4.40 -6.44 -2.15
N ASP A 68 -3.57 -7.27 -1.52
CA ASP A 68 -2.12 -7.04 -1.43
C ASP A 68 -1.45 -6.96 -2.83
N VAL A 69 -1.76 -7.92 -3.71
CA VAL A 69 -1.18 -7.93 -5.06
C VAL A 69 -1.72 -6.79 -5.92
N ALA A 70 -3.00 -6.42 -5.76
CA ALA A 70 -3.60 -5.31 -6.48
C ALA A 70 -2.94 -3.97 -6.10
N LEU A 71 -2.76 -3.73 -4.79
CA LEU A 71 -2.08 -2.53 -4.28
C LEU A 71 -0.62 -2.46 -4.76
N LYS A 72 0.12 -3.58 -4.69
CA LYS A 72 1.51 -3.63 -5.16
C LYS A 72 1.65 -3.35 -6.65
N ARG A 73 0.75 -3.93 -7.47
CA ARG A 73 0.68 -3.65 -8.92
C ARG A 73 0.39 -2.18 -9.19
N HIS A 74 -0.52 -1.56 -8.43
CA HIS A 74 -0.85 -0.15 -8.59
C HIS A 74 0.35 0.75 -8.24
N CYS A 75 1.00 0.52 -7.09
CA CYS A 75 2.20 1.27 -6.70
C CYS A 75 3.32 1.12 -7.74
N GLN A 76 3.50 -0.07 -8.29
CA GLN A 76 4.50 -0.31 -9.32
C GLN A 76 4.18 0.44 -10.61
N LYS A 77 2.92 0.41 -11.11
CA LYS A 77 2.51 1.19 -12.28
C LYS A 77 2.76 2.68 -12.06
N TRP A 78 2.38 3.20 -10.89
CA TRP A 78 2.59 4.60 -10.54
C TRP A 78 4.09 4.96 -10.51
N TYR A 79 4.93 4.10 -9.94
CA TYR A 79 6.38 4.30 -9.94
C TYR A 79 6.94 4.33 -11.37
N GLU A 80 6.51 3.39 -12.21
CA GLU A 80 6.91 3.29 -13.62
C GLU A 80 6.44 4.47 -14.48
N GLU A 81 5.36 5.14 -14.06
CA GLU A 81 4.83 6.31 -14.77
C GLU A 81 5.46 7.63 -14.29
N LYS A 82 5.77 7.74 -12.99
CA LYS A 82 6.13 9.02 -12.35
C LYS A 82 7.58 9.16 -11.94
N ILE A 83 8.30 8.06 -11.73
CA ILE A 83 9.62 8.06 -11.09
C ILE A 83 10.71 7.43 -11.96
N GLY A 84 10.46 6.25 -12.51
CA GLY A 84 11.47 5.49 -13.25
C GLY A 84 10.84 4.39 -14.08
N ASN A 85 11.57 3.33 -14.40
CA ASN A 85 11.06 2.18 -15.15
C ASN A 85 10.99 0.91 -14.29
N ARG A 86 10.65 -0.23 -14.92
CA ARG A 86 10.54 -1.54 -14.28
C ARG A 86 11.82 -1.97 -13.56
N ASP A 87 12.98 -1.72 -14.15
CA ASP A 87 14.26 -2.12 -13.58
C ASP A 87 14.62 -1.24 -12.39
N ASP A 88 14.34 0.06 -12.45
CA ASP A 88 14.43 0.96 -11.30
C ASP A 88 13.57 0.47 -10.13
N PHE A 89 12.33 0.12 -10.41
CA PHE A 89 11.43 -0.42 -9.42
C PHE A 89 11.95 -1.73 -8.81
N ARG A 90 12.48 -2.65 -9.63
CA ARG A 90 13.07 -3.91 -9.15
C ARG A 90 14.31 -3.67 -8.30
N ARG A 91 15.17 -2.70 -8.63
CA ARG A 91 16.30 -2.34 -7.75
C ARG A 91 15.81 -1.78 -6.41
N GLU A 92 14.74 -0.99 -6.43
CA GLU A 92 14.20 -0.35 -5.23
C GLU A 92 13.42 -1.33 -4.34
N PHE A 93 12.59 -2.21 -4.89
CA PHE A 93 11.66 -3.07 -4.14
C PHE A 93 11.97 -4.58 -4.22
N GLY A 94 12.95 -4.97 -5.03
CA GLY A 94 13.50 -6.33 -5.13
C GLY A 94 12.87 -7.21 -6.21
N LYS A 95 11.64 -6.93 -6.65
CA LYS A 95 10.97 -7.70 -7.72
C LYS A 95 9.86 -6.90 -8.41
N SER A 96 9.26 -7.51 -9.43
CA SER A 96 8.06 -7.03 -10.12
C SER A 96 6.81 -7.78 -9.62
N TRP A 97 5.68 -7.08 -9.57
CA TRP A 97 4.33 -7.59 -9.33
C TRP A 97 3.41 -7.47 -10.56
N LEU A 98 3.86 -6.73 -11.57
CA LEU A 98 3.30 -6.70 -12.92
C LEU A 98 3.91 -7.81 -13.78
#